data_AF-A0A2H5XYB1-F1
#
_entry.id   AF-A0A2H5XYB1-F1
#
_cell.length_a   1.000
_cell.length_b   1.000
_cell.length_c   1.000
_cell.angle_alpha   90.00
_cell.angle_beta   90.00
_cell.angle_gamma   90.00
#
_symmetry.space_group_name_H-M   'P 1'
#
loop_
_entity.id
_entity.type
_entity.pdbx_description
1 polymer ?
#
loop_
_entity_poly.entity_id
_entity_poly.type
_entity_poly.pdbx_seq_one_letter_code
_entity_poly.pdbx_strand_id
1 'polypeptide(L)' 'MAKKQQSFADKVKKLHRDESLVSVRVIKAYRSAKGTVKFFERFVKVPDVSKLDSIDITRS' A
#
# COMPACT_ATOMS: atom_id res chain seq x y z
N MET A 1 -8.32 1.80 -29.12
CA MET A 1 -8.06 1.94 -27.68
C MET A 1 -7.41 3.29 -27.42
N ALA A 2 -8.18 4.32 -27.10
CA ALA A 2 -7.63 5.66 -26.83
C ALA A 2 -7.12 5.73 -25.38
N LYS A 3 -5.81 5.93 -25.18
CA LYS A 3 -5.22 6.21 -23.87
C LYS A 3 -5.79 7.54 -23.39
N LYS A 4 -6.69 7.52 -22.40
CA LYS A 4 -7.24 8.72 -21.77
C LYS A 4 -6.08 9.57 -21.26
N GLN A 5 -5.76 10.63 -21.99
CA GLN A 5 -4.61 11.47 -21.70
C GLN A 5 -4.88 12.21 -20.39
N GLN A 6 -4.19 11.82 -19.32
CA GLN A 6 -4.29 12.53 -18.05
C GLN A 6 -3.62 13.89 -18.18
N SER A 7 -4.37 14.94 -17.85
CA SER A 7 -3.82 16.30 -17.83
C SER A 7 -2.84 16.45 -16.66
N PHE A 8 -1.93 17.40 -16.78
CA PHE A 8 -1.00 17.76 -15.71
C PHE A 8 -1.74 18.15 -14.43
N ALA A 9 -2.86 18.86 -14.56
CA ALA A 9 -3.71 19.24 -13.45
C ALA A 9 -4.26 18.03 -12.67
N ASP A 10 -4.59 16.92 -13.36
CA ASP A 10 -5.07 15.69 -12.72
C ASP A 10 -3.97 15.00 -11.93
N LYS A 11 -2.73 15.05 -12.42
CA LYS A 11 -1.56 14.49 -11.71
C LYS A 11 -1.23 15.28 -10.46
N VAL A 12 -1.24 16.62 -10.53
CA VAL A 12 -0.97 17.50 -9.37
C VAL A 12 -2.04 17.33 -8.29
N LYS A 13 -3.33 17.29 -8.66
CA LYS A 13 -4.42 17.02 -7.70
C LYS A 13 -4.28 15.67 -7.02
N LYS A 14 -3.80 14.65 -7.74
CA LYS A 14 -3.53 13.33 -7.18
C LYS A 14 -2.34 13.37 -6.24
N LEU A 15 -1.28 14.10 -6.59
CA LEU A 15 -0.07 14.25 -5.78
C LEU A 15 -0.38 14.90 -4.42
N HIS A 16 -1.12 16.01 -4.40
CA HIS A 16 -1.49 16.68 -3.15
C HIS A 16 -2.35 15.83 -2.22
N ARG A 17 -3.22 14.96 -2.76
CA ARG A 17 -3.96 13.99 -1.92
C ARG A 17 -3.05 12.92 -1.34
N ASP A 18 -1.99 12.57 -2.06
CA ASP A 18 -1.05 11.52 -1.71
C ASP A 18 0.01 12.01 -0.73
N GLU A 19 0.32 13.32 -0.72
CA GLU A 19 1.23 13.97 0.23
C GLU A 19 0.72 13.89 1.68
N SER A 20 -0.59 13.80 1.86
CA SER A 20 -1.22 13.56 3.17
C SER A 20 -1.15 12.09 3.62
N LEU A 21 -0.61 11.19 2.81
CA LEU A 21 -0.49 9.77 3.10
C LEU A 21 0.97 9.39 3.36
N VAL A 22 1.22 8.76 4.50
CA VAL A 22 2.51 8.18 4.84
C VAL A 22 2.66 6.83 4.13
N SER A 23 3.75 6.65 3.41
CA SER A 23 4.10 5.35 2.81
C SER A 23 4.80 4.49 3.85
N VAL A 24 4.18 3.38 4.25
CA VAL A 24 4.72 2.47 5.27
C VAL A 24 4.96 1.10 4.64
N ARG A 25 6.12 0.51 4.96
CA ARG A 25 6.45 -0.87 4.59
C ARG A 25 5.96 -1.80 5.70
N VAL A 26 5.00 -2.65 5.39
CA VAL A 26 4.47 -3.62 6.34
C VAL A 26 5.04 -4.99 6.05
N ILE A 27 5.57 -5.63 7.09
CA ILE A 27 6.24 -6.93 7.02
C ILE A 27 5.45 -7.90 7.93
N LYS A 28 4.82 -8.92 7.35
CA LYS A 28 4.05 -9.93 8.09
C LYS A 28 4.70 -11.31 7.92
N ALA A 29 5.01 -11.96 9.04
CA ALA A 29 5.46 -13.34 9.04
C ALA A 29 4.25 -14.27 8.92
N TYR A 30 4.38 -15.34 8.14
CA TYR A 30 3.39 -16.41 8.06
C TYR A 30 4.05 -17.79 8.03
N ARG A 31 3.34 -18.78 8.56
CA ARG A 31 3.79 -20.17 8.51
C ARG A 31 3.41 -20.77 7.15
N SER A 32 4.41 -21.24 6.43
CA SER A 32 4.22 -21.98 5.19
C SER A 32 3.66 -23.38 5.51
N ALA A 33 2.89 -23.96 4.58
CA ALA A 33 2.37 -25.33 4.71
C ALA A 33 3.49 -26.39 4.94
N LYS A 34 4.72 -26.07 4.55
CA LYS A 34 5.92 -26.91 4.76
C LYS A 34 6.62 -26.67 6.11
N GLY A 35 5.99 -25.96 7.04
CA GLY A 35 6.53 -25.68 8.38
C GLY A 35 7.57 -24.55 8.45
N THR A 36 8.04 -24.02 7.32
CA THR A 36 8.98 -22.90 7.27
C THR A 36 8.30 -21.55 7.52
N VAL A 37 8.98 -20.63 8.20
CA VAL A 37 8.51 -19.25 8.38
C VAL A 37 8.89 -18.46 7.13
N LYS A 38 7.91 -17.80 6.52
CA LYS A 38 8.10 -16.89 5.39
C LYS A 38 7.61 -15.50 5.76
N PHE A 39 8.16 -14.50 5.09
CA PHE A 39 7.79 -13.10 5.29
C PHE A 39 7.10 -12.57 4.05
N PHE A 40 6.08 -11.75 4.25
CA PHE A 40 5.39 -11.00 3.21
C PHE A 40 5.63 -9.51 3.46
N GLU A 41 6.09 -8.82 2.44
CA GLU A 41 6.36 -7.38 2.49
C GLU A 41 5.43 -6.66 1.52
N ARG A 42 4.78 -5.58 1.98
CA ARG A 42 3.97 -4.72 1.11
C ARG A 42 4.06 -3.27 1.56
N PHE A 43 4.20 -2.38 0.59
CA PHE A 43 4.07 -0.95 0.81
C PHE A 43 2.60 -0.55 0.77
N VAL A 44 2.15 0.14 1.82
CA VAL A 44 0.78 0.65 1.95
C VAL A 44 0.86 2.13 2.26
N LYS A 45 0.01 2.92 1.59
CA LYS A 45 -0.16 4.34 1.88
C LYS A 45 -1.26 4.49 2.93
N VAL A 46 -0.92 5.09 4.06
CA VAL A 46 -1.83 5.25 5.20
C VAL A 46 -1.94 6.73 5.56
N PRO A 47 -3.13 7.23 5.93
CA PRO A 47 -3.26 8.60 6.37
C PRO A 47 -2.57 8.85 7.71
N ASP A 48 -2.42 7.80 8.52
CA ASP A 48 -1.85 7.90 9.85
C ASP A 48 -1.24 6.56 10.28
N VAL A 49 -0.12 6.63 11.01
CA VAL A 49 0.68 5.47 11.42
C VAL A 49 -0.01 4.70 12.56
N SER A 50 -0.90 5.33 13.34
CA SER A 50 -1.63 4.64 14.42
C SER A 50 -2.69 3.67 13.88
N LYS A 51 -3.06 3.74 12.60
CA LYS A 51 -4.05 2.85 11.96
C LYS A 51 -3.45 1.60 11.31
N LEU A 52 -2.18 1.29 11.54
CA LEU A 52 -1.50 0.14 10.95
C LEU A 52 -2.11 -1.22 11.35
N ASP A 53 -2.71 -1.31 12.55
CA ASP A 53 -3.32 -2.53 13.08
C ASP A 53 -4.53 -3.01 12.26
N SER A 54 -5.29 -2.07 11.69
CA SER A 54 -6.50 -2.38 10.90
C SER A 54 -6.21 -2.78 9.45
N ILE A 55 -4.94 -2.80 9.02
CA ILE A 55 -4.57 -3.11 7.64
C ILE A 55 -4.45 -4.62 7.48
N ASP A 56 -5.53 -5.23 7.01
CA ASP A 56 -5.47 -6.63 6.60
C ASP A 56 -4.70 -6.76 5.28
N ILE A 57 -3.55 -7.40 5.35
CA ILE A 57 -2.65 -7.68 4.23
C ILE A 57 -2.70 -9.16 3.85
N THR A 58 -3.77 -9.85 4.22
CA THR A 58 -3.89 -11.29 4.01
C THR A 58 -4.06 -11.58 2.52
N ARG A 59 -3.26 -12.52 2.02
CA ARG A 59 -3.26 -12.92 0.61
C ARG A 59 -4.60 -13.62 0.31
N SER A 60 -5.49 -12.94 -0.42
CA SER A 60 -6.72 -13.53 -0.98
C SER A 60 -6.39 -14.62 -2.00
#